data_AF-A0A355G427-F1
#
_entry.id   AF-A0A355G427-F1
#
_cell.length_a   1.000
_cell.length_b   1.000
_cell.length_c   1.000
_cell.angle_alpha   90.00
_cell.angle_beta   90.00
_cell.angle_gamma   90.00
#
_symmetry.space_group_name_H-M   'P 1'
#
loop_
_entity.id
_entity.type
_entity.pdbx_description
1 polymer ?
#
loop_
_entity_poly.entity_id
_entity_poly.type
_entity_poly.pdbx_seq_one_letter_code
_entity_poly.pdbx_strand_id
1 'polypeptide(L)'
;MTDLLLVLLSVAGIWGVGLAAAHVLLSSLLRSTQTQTSLTELLGLGLVFGFGTTAFFYFLWGWVGGSYSSTVAWSWMCCGLLLGPVTLIRQFRNARTVANASDASATDDDFKKLCLGILLFLCLSTVIQSLMTPQRFWDERAIFGLKAIVLFQEGTLQNEALQHPDFVQYHPKYPLLIPLNETHSYLLLGEVNDRWSKIMFPLLYLGMLLCFQGVLQRTTRQSARAWLFTLMLATVPSMIPWEYGFLSGQADGPIACFHTITLLYLWSYLTESKKSAPDPAVLKTLPLVAGLSAGMTVFTKDEGIAFFLIDLIAVSIVGLLYFRGRLLTLAFSVGKFALITLLFIAPWLLYRRHLPATTEMAYFSRMQITNLSEGVAALQWAVTHLLQCMFLEA
;
A
#
# COMPACT_ATOMS: atom_id res chain seq x y z
N MET A 1 -2.50 -3.61 29.62
CA MET A 1 -2.62 -2.16 29.29
C MET A 1 -1.35 -1.61 28.65
N THR A 2 -0.17 -2.08 29.05
CA THR A 2 1.13 -1.74 28.44
C THR A 2 1.18 -2.03 26.94
N ASP A 3 0.71 -3.19 26.51
CA ASP A 3 0.89 -3.66 25.13
C ASP A 3 0.02 -2.86 24.16
N LEU A 4 -1.22 -2.55 24.55
CA LEU A 4 -2.11 -1.69 23.75
C LEU A 4 -1.49 -0.30 23.55
N LEU A 5 -0.98 0.32 24.61
CA LEU A 5 -0.34 1.64 24.49
C LEU A 5 0.88 1.56 23.57
N LEU A 6 1.69 0.52 23.70
CA LEU A 6 2.86 0.32 22.86
C LEU A 6 2.51 0.14 21.39
N VAL A 7 1.48 -0.66 21.09
CA VAL A 7 0.99 -0.85 19.72
C VAL A 7 0.45 0.45 19.13
N LEU A 8 -0.31 1.23 19.92
CA LEU A 8 -0.80 2.54 19.48
C LEU A 8 0.35 3.50 19.18
N LEU A 9 1.40 3.53 20.01
CA LEU A 9 2.61 4.33 19.78
C LEU A 9 3.38 3.83 18.56
N SER A 10 3.48 2.51 18.37
CA SER A 10 4.10 1.88 17.20
C SER A 10 3.42 2.32 15.92
N VAL A 11 2.10 2.14 15.83
CA VAL A 11 1.29 2.56 14.69
C VAL A 11 1.41 4.06 14.45
N ALA A 12 1.37 4.88 15.49
CA ALA A 12 1.55 6.33 15.36
C ALA A 12 2.96 6.70 14.86
N GLY A 13 3.99 5.96 15.29
CA GLY A 13 5.37 6.10 14.79
C GLY A 13 5.46 5.74 13.30
N ILE A 14 5.03 4.55 12.91
CA ILE A 14 4.98 4.09 11.51
C ILE A 14 4.24 5.11 10.64
N TRP A 15 3.07 5.56 11.10
CA TRP A 15 2.27 6.57 10.42
C TRP A 15 2.99 7.91 10.30
N GLY A 16 3.68 8.36 11.36
CA GLY A 16 4.44 9.60 11.36
C GLY A 16 5.60 9.63 10.37
N VAL A 17 6.33 8.51 10.22
CA VAL A 17 7.35 8.37 9.17
C VAL A 17 6.70 8.43 7.78
N GLY A 18 5.63 7.69 7.58
CA GLY A 18 4.91 7.69 6.31
C GLY A 18 4.32 9.05 5.96
N LEU A 19 3.81 9.81 6.93
CA LEU A 19 3.33 11.17 6.76
C LEU A 19 4.44 12.10 6.28
N ALA A 20 5.63 12.01 6.88
CA ALA A 20 6.77 12.80 6.45
C ALA A 20 7.21 12.45 5.02
N ALA A 21 7.28 11.15 4.69
CA ALA A 21 7.58 10.69 3.33
C ALA A 21 6.53 11.18 2.32
N ALA A 22 5.24 11.02 2.64
CA ALA A 22 4.13 11.48 1.81
C ALA A 22 4.14 13.00 1.64
N HIS A 23 4.43 13.77 2.70
CA HIS A 23 4.51 15.23 2.62
C HIS A 23 5.65 15.70 1.73
N VAL A 24 6.83 15.07 1.81
CA VAL A 24 7.96 15.39 0.92
C VAL A 24 7.58 15.13 -0.53
N LEU A 25 6.99 13.97 -0.82
CA LEU A 25 6.56 13.58 -2.16
C LEU A 25 5.45 14.51 -2.69
N LEU A 26 4.43 14.79 -1.88
CA LEU A 26 3.30 15.63 -2.23
C LEU A 26 3.59 17.14 -2.11
N SER A 27 4.76 17.57 -1.66
CA SER A 27 5.07 18.98 -1.41
C SER A 27 4.86 19.87 -2.64
N SER A 28 5.10 19.34 -3.83
CA SER A 28 4.82 20.05 -5.09
C SER A 28 3.33 20.15 -5.40
N LEU A 29 2.57 19.08 -5.15
CA LEU A 29 1.11 19.04 -5.31
C LEU A 29 0.44 19.99 -4.32
N LEU A 30 0.92 20.00 -3.07
CA LEU A 30 0.46 20.88 -1.99
C LEU A 30 0.65 22.38 -2.28
N ARG A 31 1.66 22.74 -3.08
CA ARG A 31 1.93 24.12 -3.48
C ARG A 31 1.14 24.57 -4.70
N SER A 32 0.58 23.64 -5.48
CA SER A 32 -0.19 23.99 -6.67
C SER A 32 -1.52 24.62 -6.25
N THR A 33 -1.75 25.86 -6.66
CA THR A 33 -3.02 26.58 -6.41
C THR A 33 -4.22 25.92 -7.11
N GLN A 34 -3.97 25.12 -8.14
CA GLN A 34 -5.02 24.47 -8.93
C GLN A 34 -5.41 23.09 -8.40
N THR A 35 -4.53 22.43 -7.65
CA THR A 35 -4.76 21.08 -7.11
C THR A 35 -4.51 21.08 -5.61
N GLN A 36 -5.50 21.52 -4.83
CA GLN A 36 -5.45 21.33 -3.38
C GLN A 36 -5.51 19.83 -3.10
N THR A 37 -4.38 19.22 -2.72
CA THR A 37 -4.37 17.88 -2.13
C THR A 37 -5.10 17.95 -0.80
N SER A 38 -6.06 17.05 -0.61
CA SER A 38 -6.81 17.03 0.64
C SER A 38 -5.92 16.51 1.76
N LEU A 39 -6.16 16.99 2.98
CA LEU A 39 -5.56 16.40 4.17
C LEU A 39 -5.81 14.88 4.20
N THR A 40 -6.99 14.44 3.74
CA THR A 40 -7.37 13.03 3.59
C THR A 40 -6.36 12.23 2.76
N GLU A 41 -5.95 12.76 1.59
CA GLU A 41 -4.95 12.11 0.71
C GLU A 41 -3.60 11.93 1.44
N LEU A 42 -3.17 12.97 2.17
CA LEU A 42 -1.93 12.93 2.95
C LEU A 42 -2.00 11.93 4.11
N LEU A 43 -3.10 11.91 4.87
CA LEU A 43 -3.28 10.98 6.00
C LEU A 43 -3.31 9.53 5.50
N GLY A 44 -3.99 9.29 4.38
CA GLY A 44 -4.06 7.97 3.73
C GLY A 44 -2.70 7.49 3.25
N LEU A 45 -1.99 8.32 2.47
CA LEU A 45 -0.63 7.99 2.02
C LEU A 45 0.33 7.81 3.19
N GLY A 46 0.14 8.58 4.27
CA GLY A 46 0.92 8.45 5.48
C GLY A 46 0.83 7.04 6.06
N LEU A 47 -0.37 6.43 6.10
CA LEU A 47 -0.52 5.05 6.60
C LEU A 47 0.18 4.07 5.66
N VAL A 48 -0.06 4.20 4.36
CA VAL A 48 0.41 3.24 3.37
C VAL A 48 1.93 3.28 3.20
N PHE A 49 2.50 4.47 3.05
CA PHE A 49 3.95 4.65 3.02
C PHE A 49 4.58 4.41 4.38
N GLY A 50 3.86 4.54 5.50
CA GLY A 50 4.37 4.17 6.81
C GLY A 50 4.80 2.70 6.85
N PHE A 51 3.88 1.78 6.52
CA PHE A 51 4.19 0.34 6.49
C PHE A 51 5.19 -0.02 5.38
N GLY A 52 5.05 0.58 4.19
CA GLY A 52 5.98 0.33 3.09
C GLY A 52 7.42 0.78 3.39
N THR A 53 7.59 1.98 3.96
CA THR A 53 8.92 2.50 4.34
C THR A 53 9.51 1.80 5.54
N THR A 54 8.69 1.40 6.52
CA THR A 54 9.14 0.62 7.68
C THR A 54 9.74 -0.70 7.24
N ALA A 55 9.01 -1.50 6.46
CA ALA A 55 9.55 -2.76 5.96
C ALA A 55 10.79 -2.56 5.08
N PHE A 56 10.78 -1.56 4.19
CA PHE A 56 11.93 -1.32 3.32
C PHE A 56 13.17 -0.87 4.11
N PHE A 57 12.99 -0.06 5.16
CA PHE A 57 14.06 0.30 6.09
C PHE A 57 14.68 -0.94 6.75
N TYR A 58 13.85 -1.80 7.35
CA TYR A 58 14.33 -3.03 7.97
C TYR A 58 15.03 -3.95 6.97
N PHE A 59 14.48 -4.05 5.77
CA PHE A 59 15.10 -4.84 4.71
C PHE A 59 16.51 -4.32 4.37
N LEU A 60 16.66 -3.02 4.11
CA LEU A 60 17.97 -2.43 3.83
C LEU A 60 18.92 -2.57 5.02
N TRP A 61 18.43 -2.35 6.24
CA TRP A 61 19.20 -2.50 7.48
C TRP A 61 19.75 -3.91 7.65
N GLY A 62 18.89 -4.94 7.50
CA GLY A 62 19.32 -6.33 7.59
C GLY A 62 20.18 -6.76 6.41
N TRP A 63 19.93 -6.21 5.21
CA TRP A 63 20.72 -6.53 4.03
C TRP A 63 22.18 -6.06 4.15
N VAL A 64 22.42 -4.90 4.78
CA VAL A 64 23.79 -4.43 5.07
C VAL A 64 24.41 -5.07 6.33
N GLY A 65 23.74 -6.06 6.93
CA GLY A 65 24.24 -6.81 8.09
C GLY A 65 23.85 -6.23 9.45
N GLY A 66 22.94 -5.26 9.50
CA GLY A 66 22.40 -4.73 10.75
C GLY A 66 21.51 -5.74 11.46
N SER A 67 21.65 -5.84 12.79
CA SER A 67 20.80 -6.71 13.60
C SER A 67 19.44 -6.08 13.89
N TYR A 68 18.40 -6.89 13.89
CA TYR A 68 17.06 -6.52 14.29
C TYR A 68 16.98 -6.61 15.81
N SER A 69 16.78 -5.45 16.45
CA SER A 69 16.73 -5.33 17.90
C SER A 69 15.60 -4.41 18.31
N SER A 70 15.15 -4.55 19.56
CA SER A 70 14.18 -3.62 20.16
C SER A 70 14.67 -2.18 20.08
N THR A 71 15.97 -1.92 20.27
CA THR A 71 16.53 -0.56 20.16
C THR A 71 16.29 0.07 18.79
N VAL A 72 16.45 -0.69 17.70
CA VAL A 72 16.16 -0.21 16.34
C VAL A 72 14.66 0.08 16.19
N ALA A 73 13.79 -0.81 16.69
CA ALA A 73 12.35 -0.64 16.62
C ALA A 73 11.87 0.60 17.40
N TRP A 74 12.33 0.78 18.63
CA TRP A 74 12.05 1.95 19.45
C TRP A 74 12.56 3.23 18.80
N SER A 75 13.77 3.21 18.23
CA SER A 75 14.34 4.37 17.52
C SER A 75 13.50 4.77 16.31
N TRP A 76 13.04 3.79 15.52
CA TRP A 76 12.18 4.02 14.37
C TRP A 76 10.82 4.59 14.78
N MET A 77 10.20 4.02 15.81
CA MET A 77 8.94 4.52 16.37
C MET A 77 9.08 5.96 16.87
N CYS A 78 10.11 6.26 17.66
CA CYS A 78 10.38 7.61 18.16
C CYS A 78 10.64 8.61 17.02
N CYS A 79 11.38 8.21 15.99
CA CYS A 79 11.59 9.04 14.80
C CYS A 79 10.25 9.43 14.16
N GLY A 80 9.36 8.45 13.97
CA GLY A 80 8.02 8.68 13.47
C GLY A 80 7.16 9.60 14.34
N LEU A 81 7.17 9.37 15.66
CA LEU A 81 6.43 10.19 16.64
C LEU A 81 6.90 11.65 16.67
N LEU A 82 8.14 11.93 16.27
CA LEU A 82 8.65 13.29 16.12
C LEU A 82 8.28 13.90 14.75
N LEU A 83 8.46 13.14 13.68
CA LEU A 83 8.23 13.60 12.31
C LEU A 83 6.74 13.84 11.99
N GLY A 84 5.86 12.99 12.51
CA GLY A 84 4.42 13.05 12.27
C GLY A 84 3.78 14.38 12.72
N PRO A 85 3.86 14.74 14.02
CA PRO A 85 3.32 16.00 14.52
C PRO A 85 3.90 17.23 13.84
N VAL A 86 5.21 17.26 13.56
CA VAL A 86 5.85 18.37 12.83
C VAL A 86 5.23 18.54 11.45
N THR A 87 5.00 17.43 10.74
CA THR A 87 4.39 17.42 9.41
C THR A 87 2.93 17.89 9.46
N LEU A 88 2.15 17.39 10.42
CA LEU A 88 0.76 17.79 10.63
C LEU A 88 0.63 19.27 11.00
N ILE A 89 1.46 19.77 11.93
CA ILE A 89 1.45 21.19 12.33
C ILE A 89 1.76 22.08 11.12
N ARG A 90 2.77 21.73 10.31
CA ARG A 90 3.07 22.47 9.07
C ARG A 90 1.87 22.48 8.12
N GLN A 91 1.22 21.34 7.95
CA GLN A 91 0.07 21.21 7.08
C GLN A 91 -1.14 22.02 7.58
N PHE A 92 -1.46 21.95 8.88
CA PHE A 92 -2.56 22.72 9.46
C PHE A 92 -2.32 24.22 9.40
N ARG A 93 -1.07 24.68 9.57
CA ARG A 93 -0.71 26.09 9.40
C ARG A 93 -0.96 26.57 7.98
N ASN A 94 -0.58 25.77 6.98
CA ASN A 94 -0.83 26.08 5.57
C ASN A 94 -2.33 26.07 5.23
N ALA A 95 -3.08 25.10 5.77
CA ALA A 95 -4.52 24.98 5.52
C ALA A 95 -5.32 26.15 6.11
N ARG A 96 -4.96 26.65 7.30
CA ARG A 96 -5.62 27.82 7.92
C ARG A 96 -5.52 29.08 7.07
N THR A 97 -4.43 29.27 6.33
CA THR A 97 -4.27 30.41 5.42
C THR A 97 -5.23 30.34 4.23
N VAL A 98 -5.64 29.13 3.82
CA VAL A 98 -6.47 28.90 2.62
C VAL A 98 -7.96 28.81 2.95
N ALA A 99 -8.33 28.40 4.17
CA ALA A 99 -9.71 28.12 4.57
C ALA A 99 -10.67 29.34 4.61
N ASN A 100 -10.17 30.55 4.38
CA ASN A 100 -10.98 31.79 4.44
C ASN A 100 -11.89 32.03 3.22
N ALA A 101 -12.20 31.01 2.40
CA ALA A 101 -12.83 31.23 1.10
C ALA A 101 -13.86 30.17 0.62
N SER A 102 -14.42 29.33 1.50
CA SER A 102 -15.36 28.28 1.06
C SER A 102 -16.72 28.35 1.76
N ASP A 103 -17.72 28.85 1.05
CA ASP A 103 -19.14 28.70 1.40
C ASP A 103 -19.63 27.29 1.03
N ALA A 104 -19.26 26.28 1.83
CA ALA A 104 -19.90 24.98 1.72
C ALA A 104 -21.32 25.07 2.33
N SER A 105 -22.32 24.49 1.66
CA SER A 105 -23.67 24.42 2.26
C SER A 105 -23.65 23.52 3.50
N ALA A 106 -24.48 23.84 4.49
CA ALA A 106 -24.61 23.02 5.70
C ALA A 106 -24.98 21.56 5.38
N THR A 107 -25.81 21.35 4.35
CA THR A 107 -26.23 20.01 3.90
C THR A 107 -25.05 19.16 3.40
N ASP A 108 -24.10 19.76 2.69
CA ASP A 108 -22.92 19.07 2.19
C ASP A 108 -22.00 18.68 3.34
N ASP A 109 -21.89 19.52 4.37
CA ASP A 109 -21.08 19.23 5.55
C ASP A 109 -21.68 18.08 6.40
N ASP A 110 -23.00 18.08 6.60
CA ASP A 110 -23.71 17.02 7.32
C ASP A 110 -23.58 15.66 6.59
N PHE A 111 -23.70 15.65 5.27
CA PHE A 111 -23.49 14.44 4.48
C PHE A 111 -22.06 13.90 4.59
N LYS A 112 -21.05 14.79 4.58
CA LYS A 112 -19.65 14.39 4.79
C LYS A 112 -19.43 13.80 6.17
N LYS A 113 -19.99 14.41 7.22
CA LYS A 113 -19.91 13.90 8.59
C LYS A 113 -20.55 12.52 8.72
N LEU A 114 -21.71 12.31 8.11
CA LEU A 114 -22.36 11.00 8.06
C LEU A 114 -21.45 9.96 7.38
N CYS A 115 -20.92 10.27 6.21
CA CYS A 115 -20.04 9.35 5.49
C CYS A 115 -18.77 9.02 6.28
N LEU A 116 -18.15 10.03 6.91
CA LEU A 116 -17.00 9.85 7.78
C LEU A 116 -17.34 8.98 9.00
N GLY A 117 -18.50 9.19 9.62
CA GLY A 117 -18.98 8.37 10.74
C GLY A 117 -19.13 6.89 10.36
N ILE A 118 -19.74 6.61 9.21
CA ILE A 118 -19.86 5.24 8.68
C ILE A 118 -18.48 4.64 8.41
N LEU A 119 -17.60 5.38 7.73
CA LEU A 119 -16.24 4.93 7.42
C LEU A 119 -15.44 4.60 8.69
N LEU A 120 -15.51 5.46 9.70
CA LEU A 120 -14.84 5.26 11.00
C LEU A 120 -15.40 4.03 11.72
N PHE A 121 -16.71 3.84 11.71
CA PHE A 121 -17.35 2.66 12.29
C PHE A 121 -16.89 1.37 11.61
N LEU A 122 -16.87 1.35 10.26
CA LEU A 122 -16.40 0.19 9.49
C LEU A 122 -14.92 -0.10 9.78
N CYS A 123 -14.05 0.91 9.74
CA CYS A 123 -12.62 0.73 9.99
C CYS A 123 -12.35 0.28 11.43
N LEU A 124 -13.02 0.88 12.42
CA LEU A 124 -12.92 0.46 13.82
C LEU A 124 -13.37 -1.00 13.99
N SER A 125 -14.45 -1.39 13.32
CA SER A 125 -14.94 -2.78 13.32
C SER A 125 -13.90 -3.74 12.75
N THR A 126 -13.22 -3.38 11.65
CA THR A 126 -12.13 -4.21 11.09
C THR A 126 -10.92 -4.32 12.01
N VAL A 127 -10.56 -3.24 12.72
CA VAL A 127 -9.49 -3.28 13.73
C VAL A 127 -9.87 -4.21 14.88
N ILE A 128 -11.08 -4.07 15.43
CA ILE A 128 -11.55 -4.94 16.51
C ILE A 128 -11.56 -6.40 16.07
N GLN A 129 -12.10 -6.71 14.89
CA GLN A 129 -12.13 -8.07 14.36
C GLN A 129 -10.71 -8.65 14.15
N SER A 130 -9.78 -7.84 13.64
CA SER A 130 -8.38 -8.23 13.48
C SER A 130 -7.72 -8.55 14.82
N LEU A 131 -8.06 -7.82 15.89
CA LEU A 131 -7.51 -8.08 17.24
C LEU A 131 -8.16 -9.29 17.92
N MET A 132 -9.41 -9.60 17.59
CA MET A 132 -10.11 -10.76 18.13
C MET A 132 -9.66 -12.08 17.50
N THR A 133 -9.09 -12.04 16.28
CA THR A 133 -8.73 -13.23 15.51
C THR A 133 -7.22 -13.34 15.33
N PRO A 134 -6.56 -14.39 15.83
CA PRO A 134 -5.15 -14.62 15.53
C PRO A 134 -4.98 -14.94 14.03
N GLN A 135 -3.72 -15.03 13.58
CA GLN A 135 -3.42 -15.64 12.28
C GLN A 135 -3.98 -17.09 12.28
N ARG A 136 -4.91 -17.38 11.36
CA ARG A 136 -5.68 -18.63 11.25
C ARG A 136 -5.53 -19.32 9.89
N PHE A 137 -5.40 -18.57 8.80
CA PHE A 137 -5.25 -19.06 7.45
C PHE A 137 -3.87 -19.69 7.23
N TRP A 138 -3.76 -20.47 6.17
CA TRP A 138 -2.54 -21.22 5.87
C TRP A 138 -1.41 -20.28 5.46
N ASP A 139 -1.58 -19.51 4.37
CA ASP A 139 -0.53 -18.63 3.84
C ASP A 139 -0.07 -17.56 4.84
N GLU A 140 -1.01 -16.98 5.60
CA GLU A 140 -0.65 -15.97 6.61
C GLU A 140 0.33 -16.53 7.64
N ARG A 141 0.15 -17.79 8.08
CA ARG A 141 1.04 -18.45 9.05
C ARG A 141 2.29 -19.04 8.40
N ALA A 142 2.12 -19.85 7.35
CA ALA A 142 3.17 -20.68 6.79
C ALA A 142 4.18 -19.89 5.94
N ILE A 143 3.74 -18.81 5.30
CA ILE A 143 4.60 -18.02 4.42
C ILE A 143 5.07 -16.76 5.14
N PHE A 144 4.14 -15.97 5.67
CA PHE A 144 4.46 -14.64 6.18
C PHE A 144 4.82 -14.62 7.67
N GLY A 145 3.95 -15.17 8.52
CA GLY A 145 4.14 -15.23 9.97
C GLY A 145 5.39 -16.02 10.36
N LEU A 146 5.61 -17.20 9.75
CA LEU A 146 6.81 -17.99 10.03
C LEU A 146 8.10 -17.24 9.70
N LYS A 147 8.14 -16.51 8.57
CA LYS A 147 9.26 -15.62 8.23
C LYS A 147 9.43 -14.52 9.29
N ALA A 148 8.34 -13.90 9.73
CA ALA A 148 8.38 -12.85 10.74
C ALA A 148 8.95 -13.34 12.07
N ILE A 149 8.56 -14.56 12.49
CA ILE A 149 9.04 -15.22 13.70
C ILE A 149 10.54 -15.48 13.61
N VAL A 150 11.03 -16.04 12.50
CA VAL A 150 12.47 -16.26 12.31
C VAL A 150 13.24 -14.95 12.33
N LEU A 151 12.78 -13.95 11.60
CA LEU A 151 13.44 -12.64 11.59
C LEU A 151 13.49 -11.99 12.98
N PHE A 152 12.46 -12.20 13.80
CA PHE A 152 12.43 -11.74 15.18
C PHE A 152 13.38 -12.53 16.10
N GLN A 153 13.33 -13.87 16.05
CA GLN A 153 14.13 -14.74 16.93
C GLN A 153 15.63 -14.69 16.60
N GLU A 154 15.96 -14.69 15.31
CA GLU A 154 17.34 -14.71 14.82
C GLU A 154 17.95 -13.31 14.76
N GLY A 155 17.10 -12.28 14.76
CA GLY A 155 17.54 -10.88 14.78
C GLY A 155 18.35 -10.47 13.55
N THR A 156 18.22 -11.18 12.42
CA THR A 156 19.00 -10.90 11.21
C THR A 156 18.30 -11.41 9.96
N LEU A 157 18.57 -10.75 8.83
CA LEU A 157 18.18 -11.23 7.51
C LEU A 157 19.07 -12.39 7.04
N GLN A 158 20.32 -12.46 7.52
CA GLN A 158 21.34 -13.42 7.09
C GLN A 158 21.28 -14.75 7.87
N ASN A 159 20.09 -15.31 8.02
CA ASN A 159 19.89 -16.55 8.77
C ASN A 159 19.74 -17.77 7.84
N GLU A 160 20.32 -18.91 8.24
CA GLU A 160 20.30 -20.15 7.46
C GLU A 160 18.89 -20.73 7.27
N ALA A 161 17.97 -20.54 8.23
CA ALA A 161 16.58 -21.01 8.11
C ALA A 161 15.84 -20.34 6.94
N LEU A 162 16.12 -19.06 6.65
CA LEU A 162 15.55 -18.39 5.48
C LEU A 162 16.14 -18.87 4.15
N GLN A 163 17.32 -19.49 4.19
CA GLN A 163 18.00 -20.07 3.03
C GLN A 163 17.66 -21.56 2.86
N HIS A 164 17.02 -22.17 3.85
CA HIS A 164 16.67 -23.59 3.81
C HIS A 164 15.47 -23.82 2.87
N PRO A 165 15.57 -24.70 1.87
CA PRO A 165 14.52 -24.90 0.85
C PRO A 165 13.20 -25.41 1.45
N ASP A 166 13.26 -26.17 2.55
CA ASP A 166 12.08 -26.77 3.17
C ASP A 166 11.44 -25.93 4.28
N PHE A 167 12.07 -24.81 4.68
CA PHE A 167 11.65 -24.06 5.88
C PHE A 167 10.47 -23.13 5.59
N VAL A 168 10.61 -22.25 4.60
CA VAL A 168 9.48 -21.41 4.14
C VAL A 168 8.75 -22.18 3.06
N GLN A 169 7.84 -23.06 3.49
CA GLN A 169 7.07 -23.94 2.62
C GLN A 169 6.58 -23.18 1.37
N TYR A 170 7.04 -23.67 0.21
CA TYR A 170 6.63 -23.27 -1.15
C TYR A 170 7.02 -21.86 -1.65
N HIS A 171 7.24 -20.86 -0.78
CA HIS A 171 7.51 -19.48 -1.23
C HIS A 171 8.68 -18.76 -0.52
N PRO A 172 9.90 -19.34 -0.49
CA PRO A 172 11.07 -18.69 0.11
C PRO A 172 11.35 -17.32 -0.53
N LYS A 173 11.19 -17.20 -1.85
CA LYS A 173 11.42 -15.97 -2.62
C LYS A 173 10.30 -14.95 -2.58
N TYR A 174 9.26 -15.12 -1.76
CA TYR A 174 8.29 -14.03 -1.57
C TYR A 174 8.94 -12.87 -0.81
N PRO A 175 8.66 -11.63 -1.24
CA PRO A 175 9.08 -10.41 -0.57
C PRO A 175 8.76 -10.34 0.91
N LEU A 176 9.48 -9.45 1.60
CA LEU A 176 9.48 -9.38 3.06
C LEU A 176 8.68 -8.20 3.62
N LEU A 177 7.85 -7.51 2.83
CA LEU A 177 7.07 -6.36 3.33
C LEU A 177 6.20 -6.72 4.54
N ILE A 178 5.47 -7.84 4.46
CA ILE A 178 4.61 -8.31 5.55
C ILE A 178 5.48 -8.82 6.71
N PRO A 179 6.40 -9.79 6.50
CA PRO A 179 7.25 -10.29 7.58
C PRO A 179 7.99 -9.22 8.37
N LEU A 180 8.55 -8.21 7.71
CA LEU A 180 9.34 -7.18 8.41
C LEU A 180 8.47 -6.20 9.21
N ASN A 181 7.22 -5.94 8.78
CA ASN A 181 6.29 -5.17 9.58
C ASN A 181 5.83 -5.97 10.82
N GLU A 182 5.59 -7.27 10.69
CA GLU A 182 5.27 -8.13 11.83
C GLU A 182 6.46 -8.25 12.79
N THR A 183 7.68 -8.45 12.28
CA THR A 183 8.92 -8.42 13.06
C THR A 183 9.08 -7.10 13.82
N HIS A 184 8.77 -5.95 13.21
CA HIS A 184 8.81 -4.67 13.91
C HIS A 184 7.88 -4.64 15.12
N SER A 185 6.65 -5.16 14.99
CA SER A 185 5.72 -5.29 16.11
C SER A 185 6.26 -6.23 17.20
N TYR A 186 6.82 -7.39 16.83
CA TYR A 186 7.40 -8.34 17.77
C TYR A 186 8.60 -7.76 18.54
N LEU A 187 9.48 -7.00 17.86
CA LEU A 187 10.64 -6.35 18.50
C LEU A 187 10.24 -5.32 19.55
N LEU A 188 9.13 -4.62 19.34
CA LEU A 188 8.61 -3.67 20.33
C LEU A 188 7.98 -4.41 21.52
N LEU A 189 7.16 -5.41 21.24
CA LEU A 189 6.48 -6.20 22.28
C LEU A 189 7.45 -7.08 23.08
N GLY A 190 8.58 -7.46 22.49
CA GLY A 190 9.54 -8.41 23.07
C GLY A 190 9.09 -9.87 22.96
N GLU A 191 7.98 -10.15 22.28
CA GLU A 191 7.42 -11.48 22.06
C GLU A 191 6.68 -11.56 20.71
N VAL A 192 6.47 -12.79 20.24
CA VAL A 192 5.62 -13.05 19.07
C VAL A 192 4.16 -12.88 19.46
N ASN A 193 3.46 -11.96 18.80
CA ASN A 193 2.04 -11.71 19.05
C ASN A 193 1.27 -11.41 17.75
N ASP A 194 0.71 -12.47 17.17
CA ASP A 194 0.10 -12.43 15.84
C ASP A 194 -1.15 -11.55 15.76
N ARG A 195 -1.84 -11.31 16.89
CA ARG A 195 -3.02 -10.42 16.91
C ARG A 195 -2.60 -8.97 16.70
N TRP A 196 -1.57 -8.53 17.42
CA TRP A 196 -1.09 -7.16 17.34
C TRP A 196 -0.36 -6.88 16.03
N SER A 197 0.41 -7.83 15.50
CA SER A 197 1.11 -7.67 14.22
C SER A 197 0.12 -7.52 13.03
N LYS A 198 -1.05 -8.18 13.10
CA LYS A 198 -2.12 -8.05 12.09
C LYS A 198 -2.78 -6.67 12.03
N ILE A 199 -2.53 -5.75 12.96
CA ILE A 199 -3.17 -4.42 12.91
C ILE A 199 -2.83 -3.64 11.64
N MET A 200 -1.72 -3.97 10.96
CA MET A 200 -1.33 -3.31 9.73
C MET A 200 -2.35 -3.48 8.60
N PHE A 201 -3.07 -4.60 8.53
CA PHE A 201 -3.99 -4.88 7.43
C PHE A 201 -5.21 -3.94 7.44
N PRO A 202 -5.99 -3.80 8.53
CA PRO A 202 -7.08 -2.82 8.58
C PRO A 202 -6.58 -1.37 8.46
N LEU A 203 -5.34 -1.08 8.86
CA LEU A 203 -4.76 0.26 8.69
C LEU A 203 -4.35 0.55 7.24
N LEU A 204 -3.83 -0.44 6.50
CA LEU A 204 -3.61 -0.35 5.06
C LEU A 204 -4.93 -0.19 4.31
N TYR A 205 -5.99 -0.86 4.76
CA TYR A 205 -7.33 -0.67 4.22
C TYR A 205 -7.82 0.77 4.40
N LEU A 206 -7.76 1.30 5.64
CA LEU A 206 -8.08 2.70 5.91
C LEU A 206 -7.21 3.65 5.06
N GLY A 207 -5.91 3.38 4.97
CA GLY A 207 -4.98 4.15 4.14
C GLY A 207 -5.39 4.20 2.67
N MET A 208 -5.77 3.05 2.10
CA MET A 208 -6.30 2.94 0.74
C MET A 208 -7.57 3.77 0.56
N LEU A 209 -8.55 3.65 1.48
CA LEU A 209 -9.81 4.39 1.41
C LEU A 209 -9.60 5.90 1.50
N LEU A 210 -8.74 6.37 2.40
CA LEU A 210 -8.41 7.79 2.52
C LEU A 210 -7.66 8.34 1.29
N CYS A 211 -6.77 7.54 0.69
CA CYS A 211 -6.13 7.90 -0.59
C CYS A 211 -7.16 8.01 -1.72
N PHE A 212 -8.03 7.01 -1.86
CA PHE A 212 -9.08 6.97 -2.86
C PHE A 212 -10.01 8.18 -2.73
N GLN A 213 -10.48 8.45 -1.51
CA GLN A 213 -11.25 9.63 -1.15
C GLN A 213 -10.54 10.91 -1.63
N GLY A 214 -9.29 11.10 -1.20
CA GLY A 214 -8.56 12.34 -1.43
C GLY A 214 -8.28 12.61 -2.90
N VAL A 215 -7.88 11.57 -3.65
CA VAL A 215 -7.70 11.63 -5.10
C VAL A 215 -9.01 11.96 -5.81
N LEU A 216 -10.13 11.34 -5.44
CA LEU A 216 -11.45 11.64 -6.01
C LEU A 216 -11.91 13.07 -5.72
N GLN A 217 -11.71 13.56 -4.49
CA GLN A 217 -12.03 14.93 -4.12
C GLN A 217 -11.27 15.93 -5.00
N ARG A 218 -9.96 15.71 -5.16
CA ARG A 218 -9.08 16.55 -5.96
C ARG A 218 -9.44 16.55 -7.46
N THR A 219 -9.91 15.41 -7.99
CA THR A 219 -10.19 15.25 -9.42
C THR A 219 -11.61 15.65 -9.83
N THR A 220 -12.63 15.29 -9.05
CA THR A 220 -14.04 15.43 -9.46
C THR A 220 -14.68 16.76 -9.07
N ARG A 221 -14.11 17.48 -8.09
CA ARG A 221 -14.71 18.69 -7.46
C ARG A 221 -16.13 18.49 -6.91
N GLN A 222 -16.62 17.25 -6.84
CA GLN A 222 -17.96 16.89 -6.37
C GLN A 222 -17.83 16.09 -5.09
N SER A 223 -17.76 16.80 -3.96
CA SER A 223 -17.41 16.19 -2.67
C SER A 223 -18.35 15.07 -2.27
N ALA A 224 -19.66 15.21 -2.49
CA ALA A 224 -20.64 14.18 -2.15
C ALA A 224 -20.40 12.89 -2.96
N ARG A 225 -20.12 12.99 -4.27
CA ARG A 225 -19.83 11.83 -5.11
C ARG A 225 -18.54 11.13 -4.69
N ALA A 226 -17.50 11.89 -4.35
CA ALA A 226 -16.25 11.31 -3.86
C ALA A 226 -16.45 10.50 -2.57
N TRP A 227 -17.24 11.01 -1.62
CA TRP A 227 -17.59 10.27 -0.40
C TRP A 227 -18.45 9.05 -0.67
N LEU A 228 -19.46 9.15 -1.52
CA LEU A 228 -20.32 8.03 -1.89
C LEU A 228 -19.51 6.89 -2.52
N PHE A 229 -18.64 7.18 -3.49
CA PHE A 229 -17.79 6.15 -4.09
C PHE A 229 -16.77 5.57 -3.10
N THR A 230 -16.27 6.38 -2.17
CA THR A 230 -15.39 5.87 -1.10
C THR A 230 -16.14 4.90 -0.20
N LEU A 231 -17.39 5.19 0.16
CA LEU A 231 -18.23 4.27 0.93
C LEU A 231 -18.54 3.01 0.14
N MET A 232 -18.88 3.11 -1.14
CA MET A 232 -19.11 1.95 -2.00
C MET A 232 -17.90 1.02 -2.00
N LEU A 233 -16.68 1.58 -2.14
CA LEU A 233 -15.43 0.81 -2.03
C LEU A 233 -15.25 0.22 -0.63
N ALA A 234 -15.55 0.99 0.41
CA ALA A 234 -15.42 0.58 1.82
C ALA A 234 -16.37 -0.57 2.21
N THR A 235 -17.43 -0.79 1.43
CA THR A 235 -18.45 -1.82 1.68
C THR A 235 -18.36 -3.00 0.73
N VAL A 236 -17.33 -3.10 -0.12
CA VAL A 236 -17.15 -4.26 -1.02
C VAL A 236 -16.87 -5.52 -0.17
N PRO A 237 -17.74 -6.55 -0.17
CA PRO A 237 -17.61 -7.69 0.75
C PRO A 237 -16.30 -8.46 0.57
N SER A 238 -15.83 -8.64 -0.67
CA SER A 238 -14.58 -9.35 -0.95
C SER A 238 -13.34 -8.68 -0.37
N MET A 239 -13.41 -7.40 0.02
CA MET A 239 -12.29 -6.68 0.62
C MET A 239 -12.12 -6.95 2.12
N ILE A 240 -13.14 -7.42 2.86
CA ILE A 240 -13.07 -7.49 4.33
C ILE A 240 -13.03 -8.93 4.87
N PRO A 241 -14.14 -9.66 5.08
CA PRO A 241 -14.13 -10.94 5.80
C PRO A 241 -13.64 -12.13 4.97
N TRP A 242 -13.48 -11.96 3.66
CA TRP A 242 -13.15 -13.06 2.76
C TRP A 242 -11.72 -13.58 3.01
N GLU A 243 -11.45 -14.82 2.59
CA GLU A 243 -10.19 -15.53 2.88
C GLU A 243 -8.94 -14.76 2.43
N TYR A 244 -9.08 -13.85 1.47
CA TYR A 244 -8.00 -13.04 0.88
C TYR A 244 -8.20 -11.52 1.11
N GLY A 245 -9.17 -11.13 1.95
CA GLY A 245 -9.46 -9.72 2.28
C GLY A 245 -8.49 -9.12 3.32
N PHE A 246 -8.75 -7.88 3.76
CA PHE A 246 -7.92 -7.18 4.74
C PHE A 246 -8.01 -7.73 6.18
N LEU A 247 -8.87 -8.72 6.46
CA LEU A 247 -8.87 -9.45 7.74
C LEU A 247 -8.09 -10.77 7.69
N SER A 248 -7.66 -11.19 6.51
CA SER A 248 -7.04 -12.50 6.29
C SER A 248 -5.60 -12.63 6.77
N GLY A 249 -4.90 -11.51 6.99
CA GLY A 249 -3.45 -11.54 7.21
C GLY A 249 -2.61 -11.99 6.02
N GLN A 250 -3.23 -12.18 4.84
CA GLN A 250 -2.54 -12.59 3.61
C GLN A 250 -2.09 -11.37 2.78
N ALA A 251 -1.21 -11.60 1.82
CA ALA A 251 -0.62 -10.56 0.99
C ALA A 251 -1.57 -9.86 0.01
N ASP A 252 -2.71 -10.48 -0.29
CA ASP A 252 -3.65 -10.04 -1.32
C ASP A 252 -4.27 -8.67 -0.97
N GLY A 253 -4.66 -8.46 0.29
CA GLY A 253 -5.13 -7.14 0.77
C GLY A 253 -4.07 -6.04 0.59
N PRO A 254 -2.85 -6.18 1.15
CA PRO A 254 -1.77 -5.22 0.94
C PRO A 254 -1.42 -4.98 -0.54
N ILE A 255 -1.39 -6.02 -1.39
CA ILE A 255 -1.22 -5.86 -2.85
C ILE A 255 -2.32 -4.97 -3.41
N ALA A 256 -3.59 -5.27 -3.11
CA ALA A 256 -4.73 -4.50 -3.57
C ALA A 256 -4.64 -3.02 -3.12
N CYS A 257 -4.19 -2.77 -1.89
CA CYS A 257 -3.92 -1.42 -1.38
C CYS A 257 -2.87 -0.68 -2.21
N PHE A 258 -1.65 -1.22 -2.31
CA PHE A 258 -0.55 -0.55 -3.02
C PHE A 258 -0.82 -0.42 -4.52
N HIS A 259 -1.46 -1.43 -5.14
CA HIS A 259 -1.82 -1.40 -6.55
C HIS A 259 -2.93 -0.38 -6.82
N THR A 260 -3.96 -0.31 -5.98
CA THR A 260 -5.01 0.73 -6.09
C THR A 260 -4.42 2.13 -6.07
N ILE A 261 -3.45 2.39 -5.20
CA ILE A 261 -2.77 3.70 -5.14
C ILE A 261 -1.96 3.94 -6.41
N THR A 262 -1.25 2.92 -6.91
CA THR A 262 -0.55 3.00 -8.20
C THR A 262 -1.51 3.46 -9.31
N LEU A 263 -2.67 2.80 -9.43
CA LEU A 263 -3.68 3.12 -10.43
C LEU A 263 -4.27 4.53 -10.24
N LEU A 264 -4.56 4.94 -9.00
CA LEU A 264 -5.08 6.28 -8.69
C LEU A 264 -4.13 7.39 -9.13
N TYR A 265 -2.83 7.19 -8.94
CA TYR A 265 -1.81 8.18 -9.31
C TYR A 265 -1.48 8.17 -10.81
N LEU A 266 -1.51 7.01 -11.47
CA LEU A 266 -1.44 6.93 -12.94
C LEU A 266 -2.66 7.59 -13.59
N TRP A 267 -3.87 7.34 -13.07
CA TRP A 267 -5.10 7.97 -13.52
C TRP A 267 -5.09 9.49 -13.29
N SER A 268 -4.64 9.93 -12.10
CA SER A 268 -4.42 11.35 -11.82
C SER A 268 -3.48 11.99 -12.83
N TYR A 269 -2.40 11.29 -13.19
CA TYR A 269 -1.41 11.78 -14.16
C TYR A 269 -2.01 11.93 -15.56
N LEU A 270 -2.78 10.95 -16.03
CA LEU A 270 -3.45 11.01 -17.33
C LEU A 270 -4.51 12.12 -17.37
N THR A 271 -5.24 12.31 -16.26
CA THR A 271 -6.24 13.38 -16.13
C THR A 271 -5.59 14.76 -16.15
N GLU A 272 -4.49 14.94 -15.41
CA GLU A 272 -3.71 16.19 -15.44
C GLU A 272 -3.14 16.46 -16.82
N SER A 273 -2.58 15.42 -17.47
CA SER A 273 -1.98 15.52 -18.80
C SER A 273 -2.97 15.92 -19.89
N LYS A 274 -4.28 15.70 -19.70
CA LYS A 274 -5.34 16.09 -20.64
C LYS A 274 -5.71 17.56 -20.54
N LYS A 275 -5.38 18.25 -19.45
CA LYS A 275 -5.71 19.68 -19.27
C LYS A 275 -5.02 20.54 -20.34
N SER A 276 -5.67 21.65 -20.71
CA SER A 276 -5.13 22.63 -21.66
C SER A 276 -3.82 23.25 -21.17
N ALA A 277 -3.74 23.54 -19.87
CA ALA A 277 -2.56 24.04 -19.18
C ALA A 277 -2.22 23.11 -18.00
N PRO A 278 -1.52 21.98 -18.24
CA PRO A 278 -1.17 21.03 -17.18
C PRO A 278 -0.12 21.62 -16.25
N ASP A 279 -0.21 21.32 -14.96
CA ASP A 279 0.80 21.75 -14.00
C ASP A 279 2.08 20.87 -14.10
N PRO A 280 3.23 21.41 -14.51
CA PRO A 280 4.46 20.63 -14.69
C PRO A 280 5.00 20.07 -13.37
N ALA A 281 4.74 20.71 -12.24
CA ALA A 281 5.18 20.21 -10.93
C ALA A 281 4.35 18.98 -10.53
N VAL A 282 3.05 18.99 -10.82
CA VAL A 282 2.15 17.85 -10.59
C VAL A 282 2.52 16.68 -11.50
N LEU A 283 2.74 16.92 -12.80
CA LEU A 283 3.11 15.88 -13.76
C LEU A 283 4.45 15.20 -13.43
N LYS A 284 5.38 15.91 -12.76
CA LYS A 284 6.63 15.31 -12.29
C LYS A 284 6.42 14.38 -11.10
N THR A 285 5.47 14.69 -10.23
CA THR A 285 5.31 14.01 -8.94
C THR A 285 4.42 12.78 -9.02
N LEU A 286 3.34 12.82 -9.81
CA LEU A 286 2.39 11.70 -9.87
C LEU A 286 3.05 10.36 -10.29
N PRO A 287 3.94 10.31 -11.31
CA PRO A 287 4.64 9.07 -11.66
C PRO A 287 5.62 8.60 -10.57
N LEU A 288 6.14 9.49 -9.71
CA LEU A 288 7.00 9.10 -8.58
C LEU A 288 6.19 8.32 -7.54
N VAL A 289 5.04 8.87 -7.14
CA VAL A 289 4.16 8.23 -6.15
C VAL A 289 3.65 6.90 -6.69
N ALA A 290 3.19 6.87 -7.95
CA ALA A 290 2.78 5.64 -8.60
C ALA A 290 3.92 4.61 -8.65
N GLY A 291 5.14 5.02 -8.99
CA GLY A 291 6.30 4.12 -9.10
C GLY A 291 6.71 3.51 -7.76
N LEU A 292 6.67 4.32 -6.69
CA LEU A 292 6.94 3.86 -5.32
C LEU A 292 5.87 2.89 -4.83
N SER A 293 4.59 3.22 -5.05
CA SER A 293 3.47 2.33 -4.70
C SER A 293 3.55 1.01 -5.47
N ALA A 294 3.87 1.03 -6.77
CA ALA A 294 4.08 -0.19 -7.56
C ALA A 294 5.28 -0.99 -7.04
N GLY A 295 6.36 -0.30 -6.64
CA GLY A 295 7.50 -0.93 -5.97
C GLY A 295 7.09 -1.67 -4.69
N MET A 296 6.21 -1.06 -3.89
CA MET A 296 5.65 -1.69 -2.68
C MET A 296 4.69 -2.84 -3.02
N THR A 297 3.91 -2.75 -4.10
CA THR A 297 3.10 -3.87 -4.61
C THR A 297 4.00 -5.07 -4.94
N VAL A 298 5.07 -4.86 -5.69
CA VAL A 298 6.06 -5.92 -6.02
C VAL A 298 6.80 -6.39 -4.76
N PHE A 299 7.06 -5.50 -3.81
CA PHE A 299 7.70 -5.83 -2.54
C PHE A 299 6.75 -6.50 -1.52
N THR A 300 5.51 -6.76 -1.89
CA THR A 300 4.55 -7.50 -1.06
C THR A 300 4.49 -8.98 -1.47
N LYS A 301 4.37 -9.26 -2.78
CA LYS A 301 4.22 -10.61 -3.35
C LYS A 301 4.68 -10.61 -4.81
N ASP A 302 5.01 -11.78 -5.35
CA ASP A 302 5.50 -11.91 -6.73
C ASP A 302 4.48 -11.51 -7.80
N GLU A 303 3.18 -11.70 -7.52
CA GLU A 303 2.07 -11.28 -8.38
C GLU A 303 2.09 -9.76 -8.61
N GLY A 304 2.70 -8.98 -7.72
CA GLY A 304 2.93 -7.56 -7.93
C GLY A 304 3.75 -7.25 -9.18
N ILE A 305 4.62 -8.17 -9.64
CA ILE A 305 5.34 -8.04 -10.92
C ILE A 305 4.35 -8.03 -12.09
N ALA A 306 3.36 -8.92 -12.08
CA ALA A 306 2.36 -8.99 -13.12
C ALA A 306 1.52 -7.71 -13.16
N PHE A 307 1.06 -7.22 -12.01
CA PHE A 307 0.33 -5.95 -11.92
C PHE A 307 1.16 -4.76 -12.44
N PHE A 308 2.44 -4.68 -12.06
CA PHE A 308 3.33 -3.64 -12.58
C PHE A 308 3.46 -3.69 -14.12
N LEU A 309 3.61 -4.87 -14.71
CA LEU A 309 3.69 -5.03 -16.16
C LEU A 309 2.38 -4.65 -16.85
N ILE A 310 1.23 -5.05 -16.28
CA ILE A 310 -0.10 -4.67 -16.78
C ILE A 310 -0.25 -3.15 -16.77
N ASP A 311 0.10 -2.48 -15.67
CA ASP A 311 0.02 -1.02 -15.55
C ASP A 311 0.91 -0.32 -16.58
N LEU A 312 2.14 -0.82 -16.78
CA LEU A 312 3.09 -0.30 -17.77
C LEU A 312 2.55 -0.42 -19.20
N ILE A 313 1.97 -1.56 -19.55
CA ILE A 313 1.37 -1.80 -20.86
C ILE A 313 0.13 -0.92 -21.02
N ALA A 314 -0.76 -0.89 -20.04
CA ALA A 314 -2.01 -0.14 -20.08
C ALA A 314 -1.75 1.37 -20.25
N VAL A 315 -0.87 1.96 -19.45
CA VAL A 315 -0.55 3.39 -19.56
C VAL A 315 0.13 3.71 -20.89
N SER A 316 0.95 2.80 -21.42
CA SER A 316 1.59 2.96 -22.72
C SER A 316 0.57 2.92 -23.87
N ILE A 317 -0.38 1.98 -23.84
CA ILE A 317 -1.45 1.87 -24.84
C ILE A 317 -2.34 3.12 -24.80
N VAL A 318 -2.84 3.49 -23.61
CA VAL A 318 -3.65 4.70 -23.44
C VAL A 318 -2.89 5.94 -23.96
N GLY A 319 -1.59 5.97 -23.69
CA GLY A 319 -0.70 6.98 -24.21
C GLY A 319 -0.63 7.11 -25.72
N LEU A 320 -0.35 5.98 -26.38
CA LEU A 320 -0.25 5.89 -27.83
C LEU A 320 -1.57 6.24 -28.52
N LEU A 321 -2.70 5.88 -27.92
CA LEU A 321 -4.02 6.11 -28.49
C LEU A 321 -4.53 7.55 -28.29
N TYR A 322 -4.41 8.08 -27.07
CA TYR A 322 -5.07 9.34 -26.69
C TYR A 322 -4.14 10.56 -26.63
N PHE A 323 -2.82 10.36 -26.57
CA PHE A 323 -1.84 11.44 -26.35
C PHE A 323 -0.78 11.53 -27.47
N ARG A 324 -1.17 11.27 -28.72
CA ARG A 324 -0.29 11.25 -29.91
C ARG A 324 0.59 12.50 -30.08
N GLY A 325 0.06 13.69 -29.76
CA GLY A 325 0.82 14.94 -29.83
C GLY A 325 1.79 15.18 -28.68
N ARG A 326 1.79 14.33 -27.65
CA ARG A 326 2.59 14.47 -26.41
C ARG A 326 3.35 13.16 -26.07
N LEU A 327 3.58 12.30 -27.07
CA LEU A 327 4.15 10.96 -26.84
C LEU A 327 5.52 10.99 -26.16
N LEU A 328 6.40 11.93 -26.51
CA LEU A 328 7.73 12.00 -25.90
C LEU A 328 7.66 12.32 -24.40
N THR A 329 6.85 13.31 -24.03
CA THR A 329 6.61 13.67 -22.62
C THR A 329 6.01 12.50 -21.85
N LEU A 330 5.05 11.81 -22.47
CA LEU A 330 4.42 10.65 -21.87
C LEU A 330 5.41 9.49 -21.71
N ALA A 331 6.19 9.18 -22.73
CA ALA A 331 7.22 8.14 -22.68
C ALA A 331 8.24 8.43 -21.57
N PHE A 332 8.61 9.70 -21.36
CA PHE A 332 9.47 10.08 -20.25
C PHE A 332 8.79 9.86 -18.88
N SER A 333 7.51 10.20 -18.73
CA SER A 333 6.76 9.94 -17.49
C SER A 333 6.56 8.44 -17.21
N VAL A 334 6.26 7.65 -18.24
CA VAL A 334 6.14 6.18 -18.15
C VAL A 334 7.50 5.55 -17.82
N GLY A 335 8.57 6.00 -18.48
CA GLY A 335 9.93 5.60 -18.16
C GLY A 335 10.33 5.95 -16.73
N LYS A 336 9.91 7.12 -16.23
CA LYS A 336 10.10 7.53 -14.84
C LYS A 336 9.35 6.63 -13.87
N PHE A 337 8.07 6.32 -14.13
CA PHE A 337 7.29 5.36 -13.34
C PHE A 337 8.02 4.02 -13.24
N ALA A 338 8.40 3.44 -14.39
CA ALA A 338 9.11 2.17 -14.44
C ALA A 338 10.45 2.21 -13.72
N LEU A 339 11.26 3.24 -13.95
CA LEU A 339 12.57 3.40 -13.31
C LEU A 339 12.45 3.46 -11.79
N ILE A 340 11.48 4.19 -11.26
CA ILE A 340 11.30 4.34 -9.80
C ILE A 340 10.86 3.03 -9.17
N THR A 341 9.95 2.30 -9.80
CA THR A 341 9.57 0.95 -9.37
C THR A 341 10.78 0.02 -9.35
N LEU A 342 11.56 0.01 -10.43
CA LEU A 342 12.75 -0.83 -10.56
C LEU A 342 13.83 -0.47 -9.52
N LEU A 343 14.09 0.81 -9.29
CA LEU A 343 15.05 1.26 -8.28
C LEU A 343 14.63 0.86 -6.86
N PHE A 344 13.32 0.98 -6.55
CA PHE A 344 12.79 0.57 -5.25
C PHE A 344 12.96 -0.94 -5.03
N ILE A 345 12.60 -1.76 -6.03
CA ILE A 345 12.61 -3.21 -5.87
C ILE A 345 13.98 -3.87 -6.13
N ALA A 346 14.91 -3.18 -6.80
CA ALA A 346 16.23 -3.72 -7.13
C ALA A 346 16.98 -4.34 -5.94
N PRO A 347 17.04 -3.68 -4.75
CA PRO A 347 17.57 -4.28 -3.53
C PRO A 347 17.01 -5.67 -3.22
N TRP A 348 15.68 -5.80 -3.25
CA TRP A 348 15.00 -7.07 -3.03
C TRP A 348 15.34 -8.11 -4.10
N LEU A 349 15.29 -7.73 -5.38
CA LEU A 349 15.58 -8.63 -6.49
C LEU A 349 17.02 -9.16 -6.47
N LEU A 350 17.97 -8.35 -5.97
CA LEU A 350 19.36 -8.77 -5.78
C LEU A 350 19.48 -9.75 -4.60
N TYR A 351 18.89 -9.43 -3.45
CA TYR A 351 18.89 -10.32 -2.29
C TYR A 351 18.23 -11.67 -2.61
N ARG A 352 17.07 -11.64 -3.28
CA ARG A 352 16.26 -12.81 -3.69
C ARG A 352 17.06 -13.86 -4.48
N ARG A 353 18.15 -13.48 -5.16
CA ARG A 353 19.00 -14.42 -5.92
C ARG A 353 19.67 -15.46 -5.03
N HIS A 354 19.88 -15.16 -3.75
CA HIS A 354 20.51 -16.06 -2.77
C HIS A 354 19.52 -16.98 -2.07
N LEU A 355 18.21 -16.77 -2.27
CA LEU A 355 17.17 -17.60 -1.69
C LEU A 355 16.93 -18.85 -2.55
N PRO A 356 16.58 -20.00 -1.94
CA PRO A 356 16.30 -21.23 -2.67
C PRO A 356 15.11 -21.06 -3.61
N ALA A 357 15.10 -21.81 -4.72
CA ALA A 357 13.95 -21.89 -5.60
C ALA A 357 13.18 -23.18 -5.32
N THR A 358 11.86 -23.09 -5.22
CA THR A 358 10.96 -24.25 -5.14
C THR A 358 10.29 -24.48 -6.50
N THR A 359 9.72 -25.67 -6.70
CA THR A 359 9.00 -26.06 -7.92
C THR A 359 7.77 -25.19 -8.20
N GLU A 360 7.17 -24.59 -7.15
CA GLU A 360 6.01 -23.72 -7.30
C GLU A 360 6.34 -22.34 -7.87
N MET A 361 7.60 -21.89 -7.75
CA MET A 361 8.01 -20.54 -8.15
C MET A 361 8.44 -20.42 -9.62
N ALA A 362 8.24 -21.46 -10.41
CA ALA A 362 8.53 -21.47 -11.84
C ALA A 362 7.40 -20.80 -12.66
N TYR A 363 6.96 -19.60 -12.26
CA TYR A 363 5.81 -18.91 -12.89
C TYR A 363 6.01 -18.68 -14.39
N PHE A 364 7.20 -18.22 -14.79
CA PHE A 364 7.49 -17.94 -16.20
C PHE A 364 7.55 -19.20 -17.06
N SER A 365 8.00 -20.33 -16.52
CA SER A 365 7.97 -21.58 -17.28
C SER A 365 6.54 -22.09 -17.48
N ARG A 366 5.58 -21.62 -16.67
CA ARG A 366 4.15 -21.89 -16.84
C ARG A 366 3.47 -20.93 -17.83
N MET A 367 4.12 -19.83 -18.23
CA MET A 367 3.59 -18.91 -19.25
C MET A 367 3.85 -19.43 -20.68
N GLN A 368 3.41 -20.65 -20.96
CA GLN A 368 3.46 -21.23 -22.30
C GLN A 368 2.13 -20.97 -23.04
N ILE A 369 2.18 -20.81 -24.37
CA ILE A 369 0.98 -20.59 -25.20
C ILE A 369 -0.04 -21.73 -25.01
N THR A 370 0.44 -22.96 -24.82
CA THR A 370 -0.39 -24.13 -24.51
C THR A 370 -1.20 -23.92 -23.22
N ASN A 371 -0.52 -23.54 -22.13
CA ASN A 371 -1.17 -23.24 -20.85
C ASN A 371 -2.12 -22.05 -20.92
N LEU A 372 -1.83 -21.05 -21.79
CA LEU A 372 -2.75 -19.95 -22.02
C LEU A 372 -4.06 -20.44 -22.65
N SER A 373 -3.96 -21.30 -23.68
CA SER A 373 -5.14 -21.86 -24.36
C SER A 373 -5.98 -22.73 -23.42
N GLU A 374 -5.34 -23.53 -22.57
CA GLU A 374 -6.01 -24.32 -21.53
C GLU A 374 -6.59 -23.44 -20.42
N GLY A 375 -5.89 -22.34 -20.09
CA GLY A 375 -6.29 -21.37 -19.08
C GLY A 375 -7.47 -20.48 -19.48
N VAL A 376 -7.84 -20.39 -20.76
CA VAL A 376 -9.02 -19.61 -21.19
C VAL A 376 -10.30 -20.14 -20.54
N ALA A 377 -10.45 -21.47 -20.44
CA ALA A 377 -11.60 -22.07 -19.76
C ALA A 377 -11.60 -21.75 -18.24
N ALA A 378 -10.43 -21.80 -17.62
CA ALA A 378 -10.26 -21.42 -16.22
C ALA A 378 -10.55 -19.92 -15.99
N LEU A 379 -10.16 -19.05 -16.93
CA LEU A 379 -10.44 -17.61 -16.87
C LEU A 379 -11.94 -17.34 -16.94
N GLN A 380 -12.65 -18.03 -17.86
CA GLN A 380 -14.10 -17.90 -17.96
C GLN A 380 -14.78 -18.29 -16.64
N TRP A 381 -14.39 -19.44 -16.06
CA TRP A 381 -14.88 -19.86 -14.75
C TRP A 381 -14.55 -18.85 -13.66
N ALA A 382 -13.30 -18.39 -13.57
CA ALA A 382 -12.83 -17.47 -12.54
C ALA A 382 -13.53 -16.11 -12.60
N VAL A 383 -13.77 -15.57 -13.80
CA VAL A 383 -14.51 -14.31 -13.97
C VAL A 383 -15.95 -14.48 -13.51
N THR A 384 -16.63 -15.56 -13.91
CA THR A 384 -18.01 -15.80 -13.48
C THR A 384 -18.09 -16.00 -11.97
N HIS A 385 -17.19 -16.80 -11.40
CA HIS A 385 -17.11 -17.05 -9.96
C HIS A 385 -16.81 -15.78 -9.17
N LEU A 386 -15.82 -14.97 -9.60
CA LEU A 386 -15.50 -13.70 -8.94
C LEU A 386 -16.68 -12.72 -8.97
N LEU A 387 -17.38 -12.58 -10.10
CA LEU A 387 -18.56 -11.72 -10.18
C LEU A 387 -19.69 -12.23 -9.25
N GLN A 388 -19.89 -13.54 -9.18
CA GLN A 388 -20.84 -14.15 -8.27
C GLN A 388 -20.46 -13.89 -6.80
N CYS A 389 -19.22 -14.12 -6.40
CA CYS A 389 -18.77 -13.84 -5.04
C CYS A 389 -18.81 -12.34 -4.70
N MET A 390 -18.49 -11.47 -5.66
CA MET A 390 -18.49 -10.02 -5.45
C MET A 390 -19.90 -9.44 -5.27
N PHE A 391 -20.91 -9.98 -5.97
CA PHE A 391 -22.24 -9.35 -6.06
C PHE A 391 -23.39 -10.19 -5.52
N LEU A 392 -23.25 -11.51 -5.38
CA LEU A 392 -24.36 -12.42 -5.07
C LEU A 392 -24.17 -13.21 -3.76
N GLU A 393 -22.94 -13.51 -3.35
CA GLU A 393 -22.65 -14.39 -2.20
C GLU A 393 -22.16 -13.66 -0.94
N ALA A 394 -22.75 -12.49 -0.63
CA ALA A 394 -22.41 -11.69 0.56
C ALA A 394 -22.97 -12.27 1.87
#